data_AF-A0A1V6ITY4-F1
#
_entry.id   AF-A0A1V6ITY4-F1
#
_cell.length_a   1.000
_cell.length_b   1.000
_cell.length_c   1.000
_cell.angle_alpha   90.00
_cell.angle_beta   90.00
_cell.angle_gamma   90.00
#
_symmetry.space_group_name_H-M   'P 1'
#
loop_
_entity.id
_entity.type
_entity.pdbx_description
1 polymer ?
#
loop_
_entity_poly.entity_id
_entity_poly.type
_entity_poly.pdbx_seq_one_letter_code
_entity_poly.pdbx_strand_id
1 'polypeptide(L)'
;MSAVDIFFLVILGLAFIIGLRRGLFKIISSLIGVIVGAWISSHYYLLVFDWLVKQFGETWLINKIVVFVVLFFLLSNVIAWILTLMSKLLEAITVIPLMKSTNHLLGGVLNLAKSALVWSLIVLFLSRYLPVTTSLGAQLSHSIIAPYLLMIGKVLWPLLPIVLKEMQALW
;
A
#
# COMPACT_ATOMS: atom_id res chain seq x y z
N MET A 1 24.64 0.35 16.66
CA MET A 1 23.48 0.29 15.74
C MET A 1 23.26 -1.15 15.38
N SER A 2 22.04 -1.65 15.55
CA SER A 2 21.68 -3.05 15.26
C SER A 2 21.59 -3.26 13.74
N ALA A 3 21.80 -4.49 13.24
CA ALA A 3 21.58 -4.82 11.83
C ALA A 3 20.14 -4.46 11.39
N VAL A 4 19.19 -4.54 12.32
CA VAL A 4 17.79 -4.15 12.16
C VAL A 4 17.64 -2.64 11.90
N ASP A 5 18.47 -1.79 12.52
CA ASP A 5 18.44 -0.35 12.27
C ASP A 5 18.87 -0.01 10.85
N ILE A 6 19.92 -0.67 10.35
CA ILE A 6 20.42 -0.47 8.98
C ILE A 6 19.35 -0.90 7.97
N PHE A 7 18.71 -2.04 8.21
CA PHE A 7 17.62 -2.54 7.38
C PHE A 7 16.45 -1.55 7.28
N PHE A 8 15.96 -1.04 8.42
CA PHE A 8 14.86 -0.07 8.41
C PHE A 8 15.26 1.27 7.79
N LEU A 9 16.48 1.73 8.02
CA LEU A 9 16.98 2.97 7.43
C LEU A 9 17.02 2.87 5.91
N VAL A 10 17.51 1.75 5.37
CA VAL A 10 17.53 1.50 3.92
C VAL A 10 16.12 1.44 3.36
N ILE A 11 15.19 0.72 3.99
CA ILE A 11 13.84 0.58 3.44
C ILE A 11 13.02 1.87 3.53
N LEU A 12 13.07 2.57 4.67
CA LEU A 12 12.37 3.85 4.82
C LEU A 12 12.99 4.94 3.93
N GLY A 13 14.32 4.93 3.78
CA GLY A 13 15.04 5.80 2.83
C GLY A 13 14.65 5.53 1.39
N LEU A 14 14.64 4.26 0.96
CA LEU A 14 14.17 3.87 -0.37
C LEU A 14 12.70 4.25 -0.58
N ALA A 15 11.84 4.03 0.41
CA ALA A 15 10.44 4.45 0.34
C ALA A 15 10.32 5.97 0.15
N PHE A 16 11.07 6.77 0.90
CA PHE A 16 11.08 8.22 0.71
C PHE A 16 11.52 8.62 -0.70
N ILE A 17 12.62 8.04 -1.22
CA ILE A 17 13.11 8.34 -2.58
C ILE A 17 12.10 7.92 -3.65
N ILE A 18 11.46 6.76 -3.49
CA ILE A 18 10.41 6.31 -4.41
C ILE A 18 9.21 7.26 -4.38
N GLY A 19 8.81 7.72 -3.19
CA GLY A 19 7.74 8.71 -3.03
C GLY A 19 8.09 10.04 -3.66
N LEU A 20 9.32 10.50 -3.43
CA LEU A 20 9.88 11.73 -3.99
C LEU A 20 9.85 11.68 -5.51
N ARG A 21 10.24 10.56 -6.14
CA ARG A 21 10.20 10.39 -7.59
C ARG A 21 8.79 10.28 -8.16
N ARG A 22 7.87 9.64 -7.45
CA ARG A 22 6.49 9.44 -7.93
C ARG A 22 5.63 10.70 -7.83
N GLY A 23 5.87 11.54 -6.82
CA GLY A 23 5.04 12.72 -6.51
C GLY A 23 3.74 12.35 -5.77
N LEU A 24 3.25 13.29 -4.97
CA LEU A 24 2.04 13.17 -4.16
C LEU A 24 0.81 12.83 -5.02
N PHE A 25 0.61 13.55 -6.13
CA PHE A 25 -0.57 13.31 -6.97
C PHE A 25 -0.62 11.88 -7.52
N LYS A 26 0.53 11.30 -7.89
CA LYS A 26 0.58 9.92 -8.37
C LYS A 26 0.26 8.90 -7.27
N ILE A 27 0.70 9.18 -6.04
CA ILE A 27 0.41 8.32 -4.87
C ILE A 27 -1.08 8.39 -4.52
N ILE A 28 -1.66 9.59 -4.51
CA ILE A 28 -3.09 9.80 -4.25
C ILE A 28 -3.92 9.16 -5.35
N SER A 29 -3.61 9.40 -6.62
CA SER A 29 -4.29 8.78 -7.76
C SER A 29 -4.21 7.26 -7.72
N SER A 30 -3.07 6.69 -7.29
CA SER A 30 -2.94 5.24 -7.10
C SER A 30 -3.81 4.72 -5.96
N LEU A 31 -3.93 5.44 -4.84
CA LEU A 31 -4.80 5.06 -3.73
C LEU A 31 -6.28 5.11 -4.15
N ILE A 32 -6.69 6.20 -4.79
CA ILE A 32 -8.05 6.37 -5.31
C ILE A 32 -8.34 5.28 -6.34
N GLY A 33 -7.39 5.02 -7.25
CA GLY A 33 -7.51 3.95 -8.25
C GLY A 33 -7.76 2.59 -7.61
N VAL A 34 -7.03 2.23 -6.54
CA VAL A 34 -7.26 0.97 -5.81
C VAL A 34 -8.65 0.93 -5.16
N ILE A 35 -9.08 2.00 -4.50
CA ILE A 35 -10.39 2.04 -3.82
C ILE A 35 -11.54 1.96 -4.83
N VAL A 36 -11.52 2.82 -5.84
CA VAL A 36 -12.55 2.87 -6.88
C VAL A 36 -12.51 1.60 -7.74
N GLY A 37 -11.32 1.12 -8.07
CA GLY A 37 -11.11 -0.12 -8.82
C GLY A 37 -11.63 -1.34 -8.07
N ALA A 38 -11.41 -1.44 -6.75
CA ALA A 38 -12.01 -2.47 -5.89
C ALA A 38 -13.53 -2.38 -5.90
N TRP A 39 -14.09 -1.18 -5.75
CA TRP A 39 -15.54 -0.98 -5.74
C TRP A 39 -16.20 -1.38 -7.07
N ILE A 40 -15.68 -0.89 -8.20
CA ILE A 40 -16.22 -1.24 -9.53
C ILE A 40 -16.03 -2.73 -9.81
N SER A 41 -14.83 -3.28 -9.57
CA SER A 41 -14.60 -4.71 -9.82
C SER A 41 -15.53 -5.60 -8.99
N SER A 42 -15.80 -5.26 -7.73
CA SER A 42 -16.74 -5.99 -6.88
C SER A 42 -18.17 -5.99 -7.40
N HIS A 43 -18.61 -4.98 -8.15
CA HIS A 43 -19.97 -4.92 -8.70
C HIS A 43 -20.09 -5.56 -10.07
N TYR A 44 -19.04 -5.45 -10.91
CA TYR A 44 -19.11 -5.87 -12.31
C TYR A 44 -18.43 -7.21 -12.62
N TYR A 45 -17.70 -7.83 -11.67
CA TYR A 45 -16.97 -9.07 -11.96
C TYR A 45 -17.89 -10.23 -12.40
N LEU A 46 -19.09 -10.35 -11.82
CA LEU A 46 -20.05 -11.39 -12.22
C LEU A 46 -20.55 -11.19 -13.64
N LEU A 47 -20.89 -9.95 -14.01
CA LEU A 47 -21.34 -9.63 -15.36
C LEU A 47 -20.26 -9.92 -16.41
N VAL A 48 -19.00 -9.61 -16.11
CA VAL A 48 -17.86 -9.93 -16.99
C VAL A 48 -17.59 -11.43 -17.04
N PHE A 49 -17.73 -12.13 -15.92
CA PHE A 49 -17.61 -13.58 -15.85
C PHE A 49 -18.66 -14.27 -16.73
N ASP A 50 -19.94 -13.90 -16.60
CA ASP A 50 -21.03 -14.50 -17.38
C ASP A 50 -20.83 -14.25 -18.89
N TRP A 51 -20.35 -13.06 -19.25
CA TRP A 51 -20.00 -12.75 -20.64
C TRP A 51 -18.84 -13.62 -21.15
N LEU A 52 -17.76 -13.78 -20.37
CA LEU A 52 -16.61 -14.61 -20.73
C LEU A 52 -17.00 -16.09 -20.89
N VAL A 53 -17.77 -16.63 -19.94
CA VAL A 53 -18.26 -18.01 -19.99
C VAL A 53 -19.12 -18.26 -21.21
N LYS A 54 -19.99 -17.30 -21.58
CA LYS A 54 -20.82 -17.41 -22.78
C LYS A 54 -20.00 -17.52 -24.07
N GLN A 55 -18.85 -16.85 -24.14
CA GLN A 55 -18.02 -16.80 -25.35
C GLN A 55 -16.97 -17.93 -25.42
N PHE A 56 -16.41 -18.33 -24.29
CA PHE A 56 -15.24 -19.22 -24.24
C PHE A 56 -15.45 -20.48 -23.37
N GLY A 57 -16.57 -20.60 -22.66
CA GLY A 57 -16.83 -21.65 -21.68
C GLY A 57 -16.14 -21.44 -20.34
N GLU A 58 -16.55 -22.20 -19.32
CA GLU A 58 -15.85 -22.23 -18.03
C GLU A 58 -14.53 -22.98 -18.16
N THR A 59 -13.45 -22.36 -17.68
CA THR A 59 -12.10 -22.95 -17.64
C THR A 59 -11.40 -22.55 -16.35
N TRP A 60 -10.26 -23.17 -16.04
CA TRP A 60 -9.46 -22.79 -14.86
C TRP A 60 -9.03 -21.30 -14.85
N LEU A 61 -8.92 -20.68 -16.03
CA LEU A 61 -8.63 -19.26 -16.20
C LEU A 61 -9.89 -18.39 -16.10
N ILE A 62 -11.05 -18.92 -16.47
CA ILE A 62 -12.34 -18.21 -16.43
C ILE A 62 -13.11 -18.70 -15.22
N ASN A 63 -12.64 -18.29 -14.04
CA ASN A 63 -13.33 -18.45 -12.77
C ASN A 63 -13.57 -17.05 -12.17
N LYS A 64 -14.66 -16.89 -11.42
CA LYS A 64 -15.07 -15.69 -10.70
C LYS A 64 -13.92 -15.00 -9.96
N ILE A 65 -13.06 -15.76 -9.26
CA ILE A 65 -11.90 -15.21 -8.54
C ILE A 65 -10.89 -14.60 -9.51
N VAL A 66 -10.53 -15.34 -10.57
CA VAL A 66 -9.55 -14.88 -11.56
C VAL A 66 -10.08 -13.65 -12.29
N VAL A 67 -11.36 -13.68 -12.70
CA VAL A 67 -12.01 -12.54 -13.34
C VAL A 67 -12.02 -11.32 -12.42
N PHE A 68 -12.37 -11.48 -11.14
CA PHE A 68 -12.31 -10.39 -10.17
C PHE A 68 -10.90 -9.80 -10.03
N VAL A 69 -9.87 -10.64 -9.84
CA VAL A 69 -8.49 -10.17 -9.67
C VAL A 69 -7.99 -9.43 -10.90
N VAL A 70 -8.26 -9.97 -12.10
CA VAL A 70 -7.91 -9.33 -13.37
C VAL A 70 -8.63 -7.99 -13.53
N LEU A 71 -9.95 -7.96 -13.28
CA LEU A 71 -10.75 -6.75 -13.40
C LEU A 71 -10.31 -5.68 -12.38
N PHE A 72 -10.07 -6.08 -11.14
CA PHE A 72 -9.54 -5.22 -10.09
C PHE A 72 -8.23 -4.58 -10.50
N PHE A 73 -7.27 -5.37 -11.00
CA PHE A 73 -5.95 -4.87 -11.38
C PHE A 73 -6.05 -3.95 -12.61
N LEU A 74 -6.83 -4.32 -13.62
CA LEU A 74 -7.05 -3.51 -14.81
C LEU A 74 -7.69 -2.16 -14.45
N LEU A 75 -8.84 -2.18 -13.78
CA LEU A 75 -9.59 -0.98 -13.44
C LEU A 75 -8.81 -0.07 -12.49
N SER A 76 -8.18 -0.64 -11.45
CA SER A 76 -7.39 0.17 -10.50
C SER A 76 -6.25 0.91 -11.19
N ASN A 77 -5.56 0.26 -12.13
CA ASN A 77 -4.48 0.88 -12.88
C ASN A 77 -4.98 1.92 -13.89
N VAL A 78 -6.08 1.64 -14.60
CA VAL A 78 -6.67 2.58 -15.57
C VAL A 78 -7.14 3.85 -14.87
N ILE A 79 -7.86 3.73 -13.75
CA ILE A 79 -8.34 4.89 -12.98
C ILE A 79 -7.16 5.69 -12.43
N ALA A 80 -6.17 5.01 -11.84
CA ALA A 80 -4.97 5.70 -11.35
C ALA A 80 -4.23 6.44 -12.46
N TRP A 81 -4.18 5.86 -13.66
CA TRP A 81 -3.59 6.50 -14.84
C TRP A 81 -4.35 7.74 -15.29
N ILE A 82 -5.68 7.66 -15.41
CA ILE A 82 -6.54 8.78 -15.81
C ILE A 82 -6.38 9.94 -14.81
N LEU A 83 -6.49 9.66 -13.51
CA LEU A 83 -6.33 10.68 -12.47
C LEU A 83 -4.94 11.32 -12.51
N THR A 84 -3.90 10.53 -12.75
CA THR A 84 -2.52 11.04 -12.88
C THR A 84 -2.35 11.91 -14.13
N LEU A 85 -3.01 11.57 -15.24
CA LEU A 85 -3.00 12.38 -16.46
C LEU A 85 -3.71 13.72 -16.22
N MET A 86 -4.87 13.70 -15.58
CA MET A 86 -5.60 14.93 -15.23
C MET A 86 -4.77 15.84 -14.32
N SER A 87 -4.12 15.30 -13.30
CA SER A 87 -3.24 16.09 -12.43
C SER A 87 -2.06 16.69 -13.18
N LYS A 88 -1.47 15.94 -14.14
CA LYS A 88 -0.36 16.43 -14.96
C LYS A 88 -0.79 17.53 -15.93
N LEU A 89 -1.99 17.45 -16.49
CA LEU A 89 -2.53 18.48 -17.37
C LEU A 89 -2.74 19.79 -16.60
N LEU A 90 -3.24 19.72 -15.37
CA LEU A 90 -3.39 20.88 -14.49
C LEU A 90 -2.04 21.50 -14.13
N GLU A 91 -1.05 20.68 -13.77
CA GLU A 91 0.32 21.13 -13.52
C GLU A 91 1.00 21.73 -14.77
N ALA A 92 0.68 21.23 -15.97
CA ALA A 92 1.22 21.75 -17.22
C ALA A 92 0.66 23.13 -17.58
N ILE A 93 -0.59 23.41 -17.19
CA ILE A 93 -1.26 24.70 -17.43
C ILE A 93 -0.82 25.75 -16.38
N THR A 94 -0.37 25.32 -15.20
CA THR A 94 0.07 26.23 -14.12
C THR A 94 1.59 26.38 -14.09
N VAL A 95 2.10 27.56 -14.48
CA VAL A 95 3.54 27.90 -14.47
C VAL A 95 4.02 28.23 -13.04
N ILE A 96 3.85 27.31 -12.09
CA ILE A 96 4.31 27.48 -10.71
C ILE A 96 5.41 26.45 -10.43
N PRO A 97 6.69 26.80 -10.62
CA PRO A 97 7.81 25.87 -10.38
C PRO A 97 7.88 25.34 -8.94
N LEU A 98 7.31 26.05 -7.97
CA LEU A 98 7.20 25.62 -6.57
C LEU A 98 6.25 24.43 -6.39
N MET A 99 5.16 24.32 -7.16
CA MET A 99 4.20 23.20 -7.03
C MET A 99 4.83 21.85 -7.35
N LYS A 100 5.79 21.81 -8.28
CA LYS A 100 6.47 20.57 -8.66
C LYS A 100 7.38 20.05 -7.54
N SER A 101 8.19 20.93 -6.93
CA SER A 101 9.06 20.56 -5.81
C SER A 101 8.24 20.13 -4.59
N THR A 102 7.18 20.87 -4.27
CA THR A 102 6.27 20.51 -3.17
C THR A 102 5.53 19.21 -3.44
N ASN A 103 5.06 18.95 -4.67
CA ASN A 103 4.42 17.68 -5.06
C ASN A 103 5.36 16.49 -4.85
N HIS A 104 6.61 16.60 -5.29
CA HIS A 104 7.61 15.56 -5.07
C HIS A 104 7.91 15.39 -3.58
N LEU A 105 8.21 16.46 -2.84
CA LEU A 105 8.52 16.40 -1.41
C LEU A 105 7.39 15.78 -0.59
N LEU A 106 6.16 16.24 -0.79
CA LEU A 106 4.99 15.67 -0.13
C LEU A 106 4.75 14.22 -0.54
N GLY A 107 5.07 13.85 -1.79
CA GLY A 107 5.04 12.45 -2.24
C GLY A 107 6.05 11.58 -1.48
N GLY A 108 7.25 12.10 -1.22
CA GLY A 108 8.26 11.45 -0.37
C GLY A 108 7.76 11.25 1.05
N VAL A 109 7.26 12.32 1.67
CA VAL A 109 6.73 12.29 3.05
C VAL A 109 5.55 11.33 3.18
N LEU A 110 4.59 11.36 2.24
CA LEU A 110 3.45 10.45 2.26
C LEU A 110 3.87 8.99 2.07
N ASN A 111 4.81 8.69 1.17
CA ASN A 111 5.26 7.32 0.99
C ASN A 111 6.08 6.82 2.17
N LEU A 112 6.86 7.69 2.81
CA LEU A 112 7.55 7.39 4.06
C LEU A 112 6.54 7.12 5.18
N ALA A 113 5.51 7.95 5.34
CA ALA A 113 4.46 7.72 6.34
C ALA A 113 3.71 6.40 6.08
N LYS A 114 3.34 6.13 4.82
CA LYS A 114 2.69 4.87 4.41
C LYS A 114 3.57 3.66 4.72
N SER A 115 4.84 3.69 4.34
CA SER A 115 5.76 2.57 4.57
C SER A 115 6.07 2.38 6.05
N ALA A 116 6.24 3.47 6.82
CA ALA A 116 6.39 3.42 8.26
C ALA A 116 5.16 2.78 8.95
N LEU A 117 3.95 3.08 8.48
CA LEU A 117 2.73 2.41 8.97
C LEU A 117 2.76 0.90 8.68
N VAL A 118 3.12 0.48 7.47
CA VAL A 118 3.21 -0.96 7.13
C VAL A 118 4.27 -1.67 8.00
N TRP A 119 5.46 -1.09 8.10
CA TRP A 119 6.54 -1.68 8.91
C TRP A 119 6.24 -1.63 10.41
N SER A 120 5.51 -0.62 10.89
CA SER A 120 5.05 -0.57 12.28
C SER A 120 4.19 -1.77 12.63
N LEU A 121 3.29 -2.17 11.72
CA LEU A 121 2.44 -3.32 11.90
C LEU A 121 3.29 -4.60 11.97
N ILE A 122 4.21 -4.77 11.03
CA ILE A 122 5.14 -5.92 10.98
C ILE A 122 5.95 -6.02 12.28
N VAL A 123 6.53 -4.91 12.75
CA VAL A 123 7.32 -4.88 14.00
C VAL A 123 6.45 -5.18 15.21
N LEU A 124 5.21 -4.70 15.24
CA LEU A 124 4.26 -5.00 16.32
C LEU A 124 3.94 -6.49 16.38
N PHE A 125 3.67 -7.12 15.23
CA PHE A 125 3.51 -8.57 15.14
C PHE A 125 4.77 -9.32 15.59
N LEU A 126 5.95 -8.96 15.06
CA LEU A 126 7.22 -9.57 15.45
C LEU A 126 7.45 -9.44 16.95
N SER A 127 7.21 -8.27 17.55
CA SER A 127 7.40 -8.07 19.01
C SER A 127 6.46 -8.90 19.87
N ARG A 128 5.27 -9.27 19.35
CA ARG A 128 4.29 -10.07 20.08
C ARG A 128 4.58 -11.56 20.00
N TYR A 129 5.10 -12.03 18.87
CA TYR A 129 5.25 -13.46 18.58
C TYR A 129 6.70 -13.95 18.58
N LEU A 130 7.72 -13.08 18.47
CA LEU A 130 9.13 -13.46 18.63
C LEU A 130 9.58 -13.29 20.08
N PRO A 131 10.02 -14.37 20.74
CA PRO A 131 10.71 -14.27 22.01
C PRO A 131 12.03 -13.49 21.86
N VAL A 132 12.37 -12.69 22.88
CA VAL A 132 13.63 -11.92 22.94
C VAL A 132 14.87 -12.83 22.94
N THR A 133 14.71 -14.11 23.27
CA THR A 133 15.78 -15.12 23.23
C THR A 133 16.22 -15.49 21.82
N THR A 134 15.46 -15.10 20.78
CA THR A 134 15.86 -15.28 19.38
C THR A 134 16.81 -14.17 18.93
N SER A 135 17.72 -14.47 17.99
CA SER A 135 18.67 -13.50 17.44
C SER A 135 18.00 -12.23 16.90
N LEU A 136 16.86 -12.39 16.21
CA LEU A 136 16.05 -11.29 15.71
C LEU A 136 15.33 -10.52 16.83
N GLY A 137 14.80 -11.20 17.85
CA GLY A 137 14.15 -10.58 19.01
C GLY A 137 15.12 -9.71 19.83
N ALA A 138 16.33 -10.21 20.08
CA ALA A 138 17.41 -9.45 20.72
C ALA A 138 17.80 -8.22 19.88
N GLN A 139 17.97 -8.38 18.57
CA GLN A 139 18.32 -7.29 17.67
C GLN A 139 17.23 -6.21 17.54
N LEU A 140 15.95 -6.59 17.63
CA LEU A 140 14.80 -5.68 17.70
C LEU A 140 14.77 -4.90 19.02
N SER A 141 15.10 -5.55 20.14
CA SER A 141 15.13 -4.90 21.45
C SER A 141 16.25 -3.85 21.60
N HIS A 142 17.39 -4.07 20.92
CA HIS A 142 18.51 -3.13 20.87
C HIS A 142 18.41 -2.09 19.74
N SER A 143 17.33 -2.10 18.95
CA SER A 143 17.14 -1.20 17.82
C SER A 143 16.71 0.20 18.28
N ILE A 144 17.27 1.23 17.65
CA ILE A 144 16.89 2.62 17.86
C ILE A 144 15.59 2.93 17.10
N ILE A 145 15.37 2.33 15.92
CA ILE A 145 14.24 2.64 15.03
C ILE A 145 12.97 1.85 15.40
N ALA A 146 13.11 0.59 15.84
CA ALA A 146 11.99 -0.27 16.22
C ALA A 146 11.01 0.35 17.25
N PRO A 147 11.44 1.02 18.34
CA PRO A 147 10.51 1.63 19.29
C PRO A 147 9.67 2.77 18.67
N TYR A 148 10.23 3.55 17.74
CA TYR A 148 9.45 4.58 17.03
C TYR A 148 8.40 3.95 16.12
N LEU A 149 8.76 2.86 15.41
CA LEU A 149 7.80 2.08 14.62
C LEU A 149 6.70 1.50 15.52
N LEU A 150 7.03 0.96 16.70
CA LEU A 150 6.02 0.47 17.65
C LEU A 150 5.08 1.60 18.13
N MET A 151 5.58 2.81 18.34
CA MET A 151 4.76 3.95 18.74
C MET A 151 3.76 4.34 17.64
N ILE A 152 4.19 4.35 16.38
CA ILE A 152 3.31 4.56 15.22
C ILE A 152 2.28 3.43 15.12
N GLY A 153 2.69 2.18 15.33
CA GLY A 153 1.80 1.02 15.30
C GLY A 153 0.73 1.07 16.41
N LYS A 154 1.05 1.62 17.58
CA LYS A 154 0.08 1.85 18.66
C LYS A 154 -1.00 2.89 18.30
N VAL A 155 -0.75 3.83 17.39
CA VAL A 155 -1.80 4.71 16.87
C VAL A 155 -2.88 3.91 16.13
N LEU A 156 -2.50 2.76 15.56
CA LEU A 156 -3.41 1.83 14.89
C LEU A 156 -4.10 0.84 15.85
N TRP A 157 -3.85 0.92 17.17
CA TRP A 157 -4.50 0.02 18.14
C TRP A 157 -6.02 -0.05 18.05
N PRO A 158 -6.75 1.06 17.82
CA PRO A 158 -8.21 1.01 17.64
C PRO A 158 -8.65 0.16 16.43
N LEU A 159 -7.80 0.04 15.41
CA LEU A 159 -8.07 -0.73 14.19
C LEU A 159 -7.62 -2.19 14.31
N LEU A 160 -6.62 -2.48 15.14
CA LEU A 160 -6.10 -3.83 15.37
C LEU A 160 -7.14 -4.88 15.78
N PRO A 161 -8.10 -4.65 16.72
CA PRO A 161 -9.07 -5.67 17.09
C PRO A 161 -10.01 -6.04 15.94
N ILE A 162 -10.25 -5.14 14.99
CA ILE A 162 -11.07 -5.40 13.79
C ILE A 162 -10.28 -6.31 12.83
N VAL A 163 -9.04 -5.95 12.51
CA VAL A 163 -8.17 -6.74 11.63
C VAL A 163 -7.92 -8.14 12.20
N LEU A 164 -7.68 -8.25 13.51
CA LEU A 164 -7.48 -9.55 14.16
C LEU A 164 -8.74 -10.43 14.12
N LYS A 165 -9.93 -9.85 14.31
CA LYS A 165 -11.20 -10.59 14.22
C LYS A 165 -11.50 -11.04 12.79
N GLU A 166 -11.28 -10.20 11.78
CA GLU A 166 -11.51 -10.56 10.38
C GLU A 166 -10.52 -11.63 9.91
N MET A 167 -9.25 -11.54 10.30
CA MET A 167 -8.27 -12.57 9.97
C MET A 167 -8.58 -13.91 10.63
N GLN A 168 -9.11 -13.91 11.85
CA GLN A 168 -9.55 -15.14 12.54
C GLN A 168 -10.83 -15.73 11.95
N ALA A 169 -11.67 -14.93 11.30
CA ALA A 169 -12.88 -15.40 10.63
C ALA A 169 -12.60 -16.06 9.26
N LEU A 170 -11.39 -15.91 8.73
CA LEU A 170 -10.94 -16.48 7.44
C LEU A 170 -10.23 -17.84 7.59
N TRP A 171 -10.18 -18.40 8.80
CA TRP A 171 -9.68 -19.73 9.14
C TRP A 171 -10.70 -20.47 10.01
#